data_AF-A0A172Q5A7-F1
#
_entry.id   AF-A0A172Q5A7-F1
#
_cell.length_a   1.000
_cell.length_b   1.000
_cell.length_c   1.000
_cell.angle_alpha   90.00
_cell.angle_beta   90.00
_cell.angle_gamma   90.00
#
_symmetry.space_group_name_H-M   'P 1'
#
loop_
_entity.id
_entity.type
_entity.pdbx_description
1 polymer ?
#
loop_
_entity_poly.entity_id
_entity_poly.type
_entity_poly.pdbx_seq_one_letter_code
_entity_poly.pdbx_strand_id
1 'polypeptide(L)'
;MPLALLRGVMPVGSNRIPKMAYLREILTASELQSIQTYIQSGNIIFETSQSDNEASRLIHETIKEKIGADLAVIIKESAQFERAVFENPFSSGYDSIRVHLVFTNDDLPAAKCQELTVKDFGDEELTLGSECFCMYLPRTAQKKRLTTNYLEKQLGIKATMRKLSLAAKLSQFSCR
;
A
#
# COMPACT_ATOMS: atom_id res chain seq x y z
N MET A 1 -2.81 -10.48 -11.67
CA MET A 1 -1.42 -9.96 -11.65
C MET A 1 -1.15 -9.37 -10.28
N PRO A 2 -0.03 -9.72 -9.64
CA PRO A 2 0.41 -9.10 -8.40
C PRO A 2 0.90 -7.67 -8.62
N LEU A 3 0.74 -6.86 -7.58
CA LEU A 3 1.25 -5.50 -7.47
C LEU A 3 2.13 -5.37 -6.24
N ALA A 4 3.30 -4.78 -6.41
CA ALA A 4 4.19 -4.41 -5.34
C ALA A 4 4.00 -2.94 -4.98
N LEU A 5 3.62 -2.69 -3.73
CA LEU A 5 3.48 -1.36 -3.15
C LEU A 5 4.71 -1.06 -2.29
N LEU A 6 5.57 -0.18 -2.78
CA LEU A 6 6.74 0.28 -2.03
C LEU A 6 6.28 1.23 -0.92
N ARG A 7 6.78 0.99 0.29
CA ARG A 7 6.54 1.83 1.45
C ARG A 7 7.67 2.82 1.65
N GLY A 8 7.31 4.10 1.74
CA GLY A 8 8.24 5.15 2.15
C GLY A 8 9.16 5.65 1.05
N VAL A 9 8.75 5.52 -0.22
CA VAL A 9 9.43 6.15 -1.35
C VAL A 9 9.42 7.66 -1.17
N MET A 10 10.60 8.28 -1.20
CA MET A 10 10.78 9.72 -1.03
C MET A 10 11.37 10.37 -2.29
N PRO A 11 11.15 11.66 -2.53
CA PRO A 11 11.81 12.38 -3.63
C PRO A 11 13.30 12.63 -3.37
N VAL A 12 13.72 12.60 -2.10
CA VAL A 12 15.09 12.86 -1.61
C VAL A 12 15.44 11.91 -0.45
N GLY A 13 16.73 11.77 -0.12
CA GLY A 13 17.20 10.96 1.01
C GLY A 13 17.50 9.51 0.67
N SER A 14 17.76 8.68 1.69
CA SER A 14 18.16 7.27 1.54
C SER A 14 17.09 6.39 0.90
N ASN A 15 15.81 6.73 1.09
CA ASN A 15 14.68 5.99 0.53
C ASN A 15 14.21 6.55 -0.82
N ARG A 16 15.09 7.26 -1.52
CA ARG A 16 14.80 7.85 -2.82
C ARG A 16 14.94 6.82 -3.94
N ILE A 17 13.94 6.76 -4.80
CA ILE A 17 14.07 6.10 -6.11
C ILE A 17 14.41 7.16 -7.17
N PRO A 18 15.60 7.13 -7.78
CA PRO A 18 16.10 8.23 -8.61
C PRO A 18 15.31 8.41 -9.91
N LYS A 19 14.95 7.30 -10.57
CA LYS A 19 14.16 7.25 -11.80
C LYS A 19 13.32 5.98 -11.82
N MET A 20 12.02 6.09 -12.10
CA MET A 20 11.15 4.91 -12.26
C MET A 20 11.56 4.01 -13.44
N ALA A 21 12.15 4.60 -14.48
CA ALA A 21 12.71 3.84 -15.60
C ALA A 21 13.86 2.92 -15.16
N TYR A 22 14.74 3.41 -14.28
CA TYR A 22 15.82 2.60 -13.72
C TYR A 22 15.29 1.52 -12.78
N LEU A 23 14.30 1.83 -11.94
CA LEU A 23 13.61 0.83 -11.13
C LEU A 23 13.02 -0.29 -12.00
N ARG A 24 12.39 0.05 -13.13
CA ARG A 24 11.88 -0.94 -14.07
C ARG A 24 13.00 -1.79 -14.65
N GLU A 25 14.08 -1.17 -15.12
CA GLU A 25 15.24 -1.85 -15.71
C GLU A 25 15.84 -2.90 -14.75
N ILE A 26 16.13 -2.51 -13.50
CA ILE A 26 16.74 -3.44 -12.54
C ILE A 26 15.80 -4.58 -12.14
N LEU A 27 14.48 -4.34 -12.14
CA LEU A 27 13.48 -5.38 -11.85
C LEU A 27 13.22 -6.28 -13.06
N THR A 28 13.30 -5.76 -14.28
CA THR A 28 13.24 -6.60 -15.50
C THR A 28 14.46 -7.53 -15.60
N ALA A 29 15.61 -7.11 -15.06
CA ALA A 29 16.80 -7.96 -14.98
C ALA A 29 16.74 -9.02 -13.85
N SER A 30 15.63 -9.07 -13.09
CA SER A 30 15.38 -10.09 -12.07
C SER A 30 14.47 -11.21 -12.60
N GLU A 31 14.02 -12.12 -11.74
CA GLU A 31 13.15 -13.25 -12.10
C GLU A 31 11.67 -12.84 -12.35
N LEU A 32 11.39 -11.55 -12.31
CA LEU A 32 10.06 -10.98 -12.52
C LEU A 32 9.82 -10.66 -14.00
N GLN A 33 8.58 -10.83 -14.44
CA GLN A 33 8.17 -10.63 -15.83
C GLN A 33 7.22 -9.45 -15.96
N SER A 34 7.07 -8.93 -17.19
CA SER A 34 6.06 -7.93 -17.54
C SER A 34 6.02 -6.68 -16.63
N ILE A 35 7.19 -6.21 -16.17
CA ILE A 35 7.30 -5.11 -15.20
C ILE A 35 6.72 -3.81 -15.77
N GLN A 36 5.73 -3.26 -15.06
CA GLN A 36 5.21 -1.93 -15.29
C GLN A 36 5.26 -1.13 -13.98
N THR A 37 5.51 0.17 -14.08
CA THR A 37 5.49 1.08 -12.93
C THR A 37 4.33 2.05 -13.10
N TYR A 38 3.48 2.18 -12.08
CA TYR A 38 2.39 3.15 -12.09
C TYR A 38 2.71 4.30 -11.12
N ILE A 39 2.85 5.50 -11.70
CA ILE A 39 3.22 6.78 -11.03
C ILE A 39 4.51 6.70 -10.18
N GLN A 40 4.94 7.82 -9.61
CA GLN A 40 6.19 7.89 -8.82
C GLN A 40 6.05 7.45 -7.35
N SER A 41 4.86 7.00 -6.94
CA SER A 41 4.61 6.60 -5.54
C SER A 41 4.97 5.13 -5.23
N GLY A 42 5.69 4.46 -6.14
CA GLY A 42 6.19 3.11 -5.93
C GLY A 42 5.08 2.05 -6.01
N ASN A 43 4.40 1.98 -7.15
CA ASN A 43 3.49 0.88 -7.48
C ASN A 43 4.07 0.15 -8.69
N ILE A 44 4.35 -1.12 -8.52
CA ILE A 44 4.95 -1.97 -9.55
C ILE A 44 3.93 -3.07 -9.87
N ILE A 45 3.61 -3.26 -11.13
CA ILE A 45 2.81 -4.39 -11.63
C ILE A 45 3.79 -5.34 -12.28
N PHE A 46 3.64 -6.64 -12.02
CA PHE A 46 4.56 -7.64 -12.52
C PHE A 46 3.86 -9.00 -12.65
N GLU A 47 4.54 -9.92 -13.31
CA GLU A 47 4.22 -11.34 -13.37
C GLU A 47 5.33 -12.11 -12.68
N THR A 48 4.97 -13.18 -11.97
CA THR A 48 5.92 -14.07 -11.32
C THR A 48 5.28 -15.44 -11.13
N SER A 49 6.11 -16.48 -11.09
CA SER A 49 5.74 -17.81 -10.60
C SER A 49 6.05 -18.02 -9.12
N GLN A 50 6.71 -17.04 -8.48
CA GLN A 50 7.10 -17.06 -7.08
C GLN A 50 5.91 -16.75 -6.17
N SER A 51 6.00 -17.15 -4.91
CA SER A 51 5.05 -16.72 -3.88
C SER A 51 5.18 -15.21 -3.59
N ASP A 52 4.14 -14.62 -3.01
CA ASP A 52 4.13 -13.20 -2.61
C ASP A 52 5.32 -12.84 -1.68
N ASN A 53 5.69 -13.75 -0.78
CA ASN A 53 6.81 -13.54 0.14
C ASN A 53 8.16 -13.54 -0.59
N GLU A 54 8.35 -14.46 -1.53
CA GLU A 54 9.56 -14.52 -2.35
C GLU A 54 9.64 -13.30 -3.27
N ALA A 55 8.55 -12.91 -3.92
CA ALA A 55 8.49 -11.72 -4.77
C ALA A 55 8.75 -10.43 -3.98
N SER A 56 8.14 -10.28 -2.80
CA SER A 56 8.39 -9.15 -1.88
C SER A 56 9.88 -9.04 -1.53
N ARG A 57 10.49 -10.18 -1.17
CA ARG A 57 11.90 -10.25 -0.81
C ARG A 57 12.81 -9.94 -2.00
N LEU A 58 12.56 -10.53 -3.16
CA LEU A 58 13.33 -10.29 -4.39
C LEU A 58 13.33 -8.81 -4.77
N ILE A 59 12.15 -8.17 -4.75
CA ILE A 59 12.01 -6.74 -5.07
C ILE A 59 12.77 -5.90 -4.04
N HIS A 60 12.64 -6.20 -2.75
CA HIS A 60 13.35 -5.50 -1.69
C HIS A 60 14.87 -5.59 -1.86
N GLU A 61 15.41 -6.81 -2.01
CA GLU A 61 16.85 -7.05 -2.14
C GLU A 61 17.41 -6.39 -3.39
N THR A 62 16.70 -6.48 -4.53
CA THR A 62 17.10 -5.84 -5.79
C THR A 62 17.18 -4.31 -5.64
N ILE A 63 16.17 -3.68 -5.03
CA ILE A 63 16.17 -2.23 -4.78
C ILE A 63 17.30 -1.85 -3.83
N LYS A 64 17.50 -2.62 -2.75
CA LYS A 64 18.53 -2.33 -1.75
C LYS A 64 19.93 -2.46 -2.34
N GLU A 65 20.20 -3.48 -3.15
CA GLU A 65 21.51 -3.70 -3.77
C GLU A 65 21.82 -2.65 -4.85
N LYS A 66 20.87 -2.37 -5.75
CA LYS A 66 21.13 -1.51 -6.92
C LYS A 66 20.91 -0.02 -6.66
N ILE A 67 20.03 0.34 -5.74
CA ILE A 67 19.66 1.74 -5.43
C ILE A 67 20.14 2.16 -4.04
N GLY A 68 20.26 1.22 -3.09
CA GLY A 68 20.60 1.53 -1.70
C GLY A 68 19.39 1.90 -0.82
N ALA A 69 18.18 1.87 -1.37
CA ALA A 69 16.96 2.22 -0.64
C ALA A 69 16.42 1.02 0.16
N ASP A 70 16.17 1.20 1.45
CA ASP A 70 15.62 0.17 2.34
C ASP A 70 14.10 0.36 2.47
N LEU A 71 13.37 -0.26 1.54
CA LEU A 71 11.92 -0.11 1.40
C LEU A 71 11.21 -1.42 1.72
N ALA A 72 10.17 -1.35 2.55
CA ALA A 72 9.25 -2.47 2.68
C ALA A 72 8.38 -2.60 1.41
N VAL A 73 8.08 -3.84 1.03
CA VAL A 73 7.34 -4.18 -0.20
C VAL A 73 6.08 -4.95 0.18
N ILE A 74 4.92 -4.34 0.01
CA ILE A 74 3.62 -4.97 0.26
C ILE A 74 3.10 -5.53 -1.06
N ILE A 75 2.75 -6.81 -1.12
CA ILE A 75 2.21 -7.47 -2.33
C ILE A 75 0.69 -7.57 -2.19
N LYS A 76 -0.03 -7.18 -3.25
CA LYS A 76 -1.48 -7.33 -3.38
C LYS A 76 -1.86 -7.63 -4.82
N GLU A 77 -2.93 -8.37 -5.00
CA GLU A 77 -3.56 -8.58 -6.31
C GLU A 77 -4.57 -7.48 -6.63
N SER A 78 -4.78 -7.23 -7.93
CA SER A 78 -5.79 -6.28 -8.42
C SER A 78 -7.19 -6.53 -7.83
N ALA A 79 -7.58 -7.80 -7.66
CA ALA A 79 -8.86 -8.19 -7.07
C ALA A 79 -8.97 -7.82 -5.58
N GLN A 80 -7.86 -7.68 -4.86
CA GLN A 80 -7.86 -7.18 -3.48
C GLN A 80 -8.13 -5.68 -3.45
N PHE A 81 -7.59 -4.91 -4.41
CA PHE A 81 -7.93 -3.49 -4.54
C PHE A 81 -9.40 -3.29 -4.94
N GLU A 82 -9.93 -4.12 -5.84
CA GLU A 82 -11.35 -4.07 -6.22
C GLU A 82 -12.26 -4.28 -5.01
N ARG A 83 -12.01 -5.33 -4.23
CA ARG A 83 -12.75 -5.62 -2.99
C ARG A 83 -12.61 -4.49 -1.97
N ALA A 84 -11.40 -3.99 -1.75
CA ALA A 84 -11.15 -2.90 -0.82
C ALA A 84 -11.87 -1.59 -1.21
N VAL A 85 -11.95 -1.29 -2.51
CA VAL A 85 -12.69 -0.13 -3.03
C VAL A 85 -14.20 -0.32 -2.86
N PHE A 86 -14.70 -1.54 -3.07
CA PHE A 86 -16.11 -1.88 -2.89
C PHE A 86 -16.56 -1.84 -1.42
N GLU A 87 -15.74 -2.35 -0.51
CA GLU A 87 -16.04 -2.42 0.92
C GLU A 87 -15.81 -1.11 1.68
N ASN A 88 -15.17 -0.12 1.05
CA ASN A 88 -14.93 1.18 1.66
C ASN A 88 -16.27 1.85 2.07
N PRO A 89 -16.51 2.11 3.37
CA PRO A 89 -17.79 2.64 3.85
C PRO A 89 -17.95 4.15 3.60
N PHE A 90 -16.84 4.86 3.34
CA PHE A 90 -16.82 6.31 3.17
C PHE A 90 -17.31 6.71 1.78
N SER A 91 -18.64 6.72 1.63
CA SER A 91 -19.36 6.96 0.39
C SER A 91 -20.05 8.34 0.39
N SER A 92 -21.36 8.41 0.14
CA SER A 92 -22.11 9.66 0.08
C SER A 92 -21.93 10.47 1.37
N GLY A 93 -21.61 11.76 1.23
CA GLY A 93 -21.30 12.65 2.36
C GLY A 93 -19.82 12.77 2.72
N TYR A 94 -18.97 11.86 2.22
CA TYR A 94 -17.52 11.91 2.43
C TYR A 94 -16.78 12.55 1.23
N ASP A 95 -15.71 13.29 1.53
CA ASP A 95 -14.74 13.73 0.52
C ASP A 95 -13.81 12.54 0.15
N SER A 96 -14.04 11.94 -1.01
CA SER A 96 -13.27 10.77 -1.47
C SER A 96 -11.77 11.01 -1.60
N ILE A 97 -11.31 12.26 -1.73
CA ILE A 97 -9.88 12.61 -1.77
C ILE A 97 -9.21 12.39 -0.40
N ARG A 98 -10.00 12.36 0.67
CA ARG A 98 -9.58 12.12 2.06
C ARG A 98 -9.71 10.66 2.48
N VAL A 99 -10.12 9.78 1.57
CA VAL A 99 -10.21 8.35 1.82
C VAL A 99 -8.90 7.67 1.43
N HIS A 100 -8.38 6.88 2.38
CA HIS A 100 -7.13 6.17 2.26
C HIS A 100 -7.31 4.70 2.63
N LEU A 101 -6.70 3.81 1.85
CA LEU A 101 -6.68 2.37 2.08
C LEU A 101 -5.28 1.96 2.56
N VAL A 102 -5.20 1.15 3.60
CA VAL A 102 -3.94 0.76 4.24
C VAL A 102 -3.77 -0.76 4.18
N PHE A 103 -2.80 -1.18 3.36
CA PHE A 103 -2.52 -2.59 3.05
C PHE A 103 -1.27 -3.08 3.79
N THR A 104 -1.25 -4.36 4.15
CA THR A 104 -0.10 -5.04 4.77
C THR A 104 0.03 -6.47 4.22
N ASN A 105 1.23 -7.05 4.30
CA ASN A 105 1.44 -8.49 4.09
C ASN A 105 1.25 -9.29 5.39
N ASP A 106 1.28 -8.62 6.53
CA ASP A 106 1.27 -9.26 7.84
C ASP A 106 -0.16 -9.66 8.23
N ASP A 107 -0.26 -10.72 9.03
CA ASP A 107 -1.52 -11.08 9.66
C ASP A 107 -1.95 -10.00 10.66
N LEU A 108 -3.25 -9.70 10.64
CA LEU A 108 -3.85 -8.70 11.50
C LEU A 108 -4.34 -9.32 12.82
N PRO A 109 -3.79 -8.93 13.99
CA PRO A 109 -4.23 -9.48 15.26
C PRO A 109 -5.68 -9.07 15.59
N ALA A 110 -6.61 -10.03 15.53
CA ALA A 110 -8.05 -9.77 15.64
C ALA A 110 -8.45 -8.92 16.85
N ALA A 111 -7.90 -9.21 18.04
CA ALA A 111 -8.18 -8.44 19.26
C ALA A 111 -7.79 -6.96 19.13
N LYS A 112 -6.58 -6.68 18.62
CA LYS A 112 -6.11 -5.29 18.41
C LYS A 112 -6.89 -4.58 17.32
N CYS A 113 -7.28 -5.30 16.27
CA CYS A 113 -8.12 -4.76 15.21
C CYS A 113 -9.48 -4.32 15.76
N GLN A 114 -10.11 -5.14 16.61
CA GLN A 114 -11.37 -4.81 17.26
C GLN A 114 -11.24 -3.59 18.17
N GLU A 115 -10.17 -3.49 18.96
CA GLU A 115 -9.90 -2.31 19.79
C GLU A 115 -9.74 -1.04 18.95
N LEU A 116 -9.09 -1.13 17.80
CA LEU A 116 -8.87 0.02 16.92
C LEU A 116 -10.14 0.49 16.21
N THR A 117 -11.03 -0.42 15.80
CA THR A 117 -12.25 -0.05 15.06
C THR A 117 -13.34 0.56 15.94
N VAL A 118 -13.32 0.33 17.25
CA VAL A 118 -14.26 0.96 18.20
C VAL A 118 -13.70 2.23 18.85
N LYS A 119 -12.45 2.57 18.58
CA LYS A 119 -11.78 3.71 19.19
C LYS A 119 -12.23 5.03 18.56
N ASP A 120 -12.47 6.03 19.41
CA ASP A 120 -12.76 7.38 18.97
C ASP A 120 -11.47 8.13 18.56
N PHE A 121 -11.42 8.50 17.27
CA PHE A 121 -10.34 9.30 16.69
C PHE A 121 -10.77 10.77 16.46
N GLY A 122 -11.93 11.18 16.97
CA GLY A 122 -12.50 12.50 16.75
C GLY A 122 -13.06 12.62 15.35
N ASP A 123 -12.57 13.59 14.58
CA ASP A 123 -13.02 13.83 13.21
C ASP A 123 -12.48 12.80 12.19
N GLU A 124 -11.44 12.04 12.56
CA GLU A 124 -10.89 10.98 11.71
C GLU A 124 -11.64 9.66 11.98
N GLU A 125 -11.81 8.84 10.95
CA GLU A 125 -12.50 7.56 11.08
C GLU A 125 -11.64 6.40 10.57
N LEU A 126 -11.74 5.25 11.23
CA LEU A 126 -11.02 4.02 10.89
C LEU A 126 -11.99 2.85 10.86
N THR A 127 -12.04 2.14 9.73
CA THR A 127 -12.77 0.88 9.60
C THR A 127 -11.86 -0.21 9.05
N LEU A 128 -12.24 -1.47 9.28
CA LEU A 128 -11.52 -2.63 8.76
C LEU A 128 -12.42 -3.36 7.75
N GLY A 129 -11.94 -3.47 6.51
CA GLY A 129 -12.51 -4.36 5.50
C GLY A 129 -11.80 -5.72 5.49
N SER A 130 -12.20 -6.59 4.56
CA SER A 130 -11.61 -7.92 4.39
C SER A 130 -10.16 -7.87 3.89
N GLU A 131 -9.81 -6.84 3.11
CA GLU A 131 -8.49 -6.71 2.47
C GLU A 131 -7.56 -5.66 3.10
N CYS A 132 -8.13 -4.66 3.78
CA CYS A 132 -7.36 -3.52 4.28
C CYS A 132 -8.14 -2.69 5.32
N PHE A 133 -7.42 -1.81 6.02
CA PHE A 133 -8.07 -0.73 6.76
C PHE A 133 -8.47 0.41 5.81
N CYS A 134 -9.66 0.96 6.02
CA CYS A 134 -10.09 2.22 5.40
C CYS A 134 -9.97 3.34 6.43
N MET A 135 -9.38 4.47 6.02
CA MET A 135 -9.28 5.68 6.82
C MET A 135 -9.96 6.85 6.10
N TYR A 136 -10.73 7.62 6.85
CA TYR A 136 -11.17 8.95 6.43
C TYR A 136 -10.43 10.01 7.25
N LEU A 137 -9.68 10.88 6.55
CA LEU A 137 -8.79 11.88 7.16
C LEU A 137 -9.20 13.30 6.73
N PRO A 138 -10.26 13.89 7.31
CA PRO A 138 -10.76 15.19 6.86
C PRO A 138 -9.73 16.30 7.09
N ARG A 139 -9.73 17.30 6.21
CA ARG A 139 -8.82 18.45 6.33
C ARG A 139 -9.08 19.25 7.61
N THR A 140 -10.34 19.30 8.03
CA THR A 140 -10.85 20.04 9.18
C THR A 140 -10.53 19.38 10.52
N ALA A 141 -10.00 18.15 10.52
CA ALA A 141 -9.68 17.42 11.74
C ALA A 141 -8.80 18.26 12.66
N GLN A 142 -9.30 18.56 13.86
CA GLN A 142 -8.54 19.36 14.83
C GLN A 142 -7.33 18.60 15.38
N LYS A 143 -7.47 17.29 15.53
CA LYS A 143 -6.42 16.38 16.01
C LYS A 143 -6.21 15.28 14.99
N LYS A 144 -4.98 15.18 14.47
CA LYS A 144 -4.58 14.13 13.52
C LYS A 144 -3.85 13.03 14.25
N ARG A 145 -4.45 11.85 14.34
CA ARG A 145 -3.95 10.68 15.07
C ARG A 145 -3.69 9.52 14.13
N LEU A 146 -4.60 9.29 13.19
CA LEU A 146 -4.53 8.21 12.24
C LEU A 146 -3.43 8.50 11.20
N THR A 147 -2.43 7.62 11.23
CA THR A 147 -1.35 7.58 10.25
C THR A 147 -0.96 6.13 10.04
N THR A 148 -0.27 5.85 8.93
CA THR A 148 0.31 4.52 8.71
C THR A 148 1.23 4.11 9.86
N ASN A 149 2.12 5.00 10.30
CA ASN A 149 3.03 4.74 11.41
C ASN A 149 2.30 4.43 12.73
N TYR A 150 1.16 5.09 12.96
CA TYR A 150 0.32 4.80 14.13
C TYR A 150 -0.20 3.36 14.08
N LEU A 151 -0.78 2.93 12.95
CA LEU A 151 -1.26 1.54 12.80
C LEU A 151 -0.13 0.52 12.94
N GLU A 152 1.01 0.76 12.30
CA GLU A 152 2.18 -0.12 12.41
C GLU A 152 2.62 -0.30 13.86
N LYS A 153 2.65 0.80 14.65
CA LYS A 153 2.99 0.74 16.07
C LYS A 153 1.96 -0.03 16.90
N GLN A 154 0.67 0.16 16.64
CA GLN A 154 -0.38 -0.51 17.40
C GLN A 154 -0.43 -2.01 17.09
N LEU A 155 -0.36 -2.36 15.80
CA LEU A 155 -0.56 -3.72 15.32
C LEU A 155 0.73 -4.54 15.31
N GLY A 156 1.90 -3.91 15.20
CA GLY A 156 3.18 -4.60 15.04
C GLY A 156 3.42 -5.09 13.61
N ILE A 157 2.92 -4.35 12.63
CA ILE A 157 2.95 -4.71 11.20
C ILE A 157 3.76 -3.70 10.39
N LYS A 158 4.04 -4.03 9.13
CA LYS A 158 4.46 -3.08 8.08
C LYS A 158 3.30 -2.84 7.14
N ALA A 159 2.90 -1.59 6.97
CA ALA A 159 1.71 -1.25 6.20
C ALA A 159 1.96 -0.06 5.28
N THR A 160 1.29 -0.01 4.13
CA THR A 160 1.43 1.08 3.17
C THR A 160 0.07 1.66 2.83
N MET A 161 0.02 2.99 2.75
CA MET A 161 -1.22 3.72 2.51
C MET A 161 -1.30 4.13 1.03
N ARG A 162 -2.49 4.00 0.45
CA ARG A 162 -2.81 4.46 -0.90
C ARG A 162 -4.13 5.23 -0.88
N LYS A 163 -4.23 6.29 -1.68
CA LYS A 163 -5.50 7.03 -1.84
C LYS A 163 -6.54 6.12 -2.49
N LEU A 164 -7.82 6.31 -2.18
CA LEU A 164 -8.91 5.58 -2.81
C LEU A 164 -8.86 5.64 -4.34
N SER A 165 -8.62 6.82 -4.91
CA SER A 165 -8.51 6.99 -6.37
C SER A 165 -7.36 6.21 -7.00
N LEU A 166 -6.26 6.04 -6.27
CA LEU A 166 -5.14 5.22 -6.73
C LEU A 166 -5.49 3.74 -6.65
N ALA A 167 -6.07 3.28 -5.55
CA ALA A 167 -6.52 1.89 -5.42
C ALA A 167 -7.55 1.51 -6.50
N ALA A 168 -8.52 2.39 -6.78
CA ALA A 168 -9.49 2.21 -7.86
C ALA A 168 -8.87 2.18 -9.26
N LYS A 169 -7.67 2.76 -9.44
CA LYS A 169 -6.90 2.60 -10.67
C LYS A 169 -6.11 1.29 -10.69
N LEU A 170 -5.54 0.91 -9.54
CA LEU A 170 -4.79 -0.33 -9.39
C LEU A 170 -5.66 -1.58 -9.59
N SER A 171 -6.95 -1.52 -9.21
CA SER A 171 -7.90 -2.62 -9.45
C SER A 171 -8.17 -2.90 -10.93
N GLN A 172 -7.90 -1.94 -11.82
CA GLN A 172 -8.14 -2.09 -13.26
C GLN A 172 -7.03 -2.85 -14.00
N PHE A 173 -5.91 -3.17 -13.34
CA PHE A 173 -4.84 -3.94 -13.95
C PHE A 173 -5.17 -5.44 -13.89
N SER A 174 -6.02 -5.92 -14.79
CA SER A 174 -6.29 -7.35 -14.99
C SER A 174 -5.36 -7.94 -16.07
N CYS A 175 -5.18 -9.27 -16.06
CA CYS A 175 -4.61 -9.97 -17.21
C CYS A 175 -5.50 -9.66 -18.44
N ARG A 176 -4.85 -9.28 -19.55
CA ARG A 176 -5.44 -9.45 -20.88
C ARG A 176 -5.12 -10.84 -21.39
#